data_AF-A0A1X6NJJ9-F1
#
_entry.id   AF-A0A1X6NJJ9-F1
#
_cell.length_a   1.000
_cell.length_b   1.000
_cell.length_c   1.000
_cell.angle_alpha   90.00
_cell.angle_beta   90.00
_cell.angle_gamma   90.00
#
_symmetry.space_group_name_H-M   'P 1'
#
loop_
_entity.id
_entity.type
_entity.pdbx_description
1 polymer ?
#
loop_
_entity_poly.entity_id
_entity_poly.type
_entity_poly.pdbx_seq_one_letter_code
_entity_poly.pdbx_strand_id
1 'polypeptide(L)'
;AGGAPAPGAPPAPDDDAAGAAGQPIAAPRAALLPAALDLTAGGCPYMWPHCAQPLFPGSAPAIVNVTVFNLGGVKGAITSIAWAPGPGGELLAVAASLPDRFWPWAAGLGVHVRVVDDPAAAAAVAGLSDVPTVASGVLRLTIAAVVEGTASTVELPVRADVVAPPPRERRLLWDTFHSLRYPPAYVPRDSLAETKDMLDWLGDHPHTNYQALFRHLRGAGYYIDVWSQPATCLPADVAARYGALLVMDAEDYFSTAEVSAITAAVHDGGLALIVVAEWYSRPLMRDVRFEDDNTRSWWTPVIGGGNVPALNELLRPHGMALGDTVLSGEVAAPPYQRYGFMSGAPIVRVDLGGEALRARGLRPHLPRR
;
A
#
# COMPACT_ATOMS: atom_id res chain seq x y z
N ALA A 1 6.71 -39.91 -65.77
CA ALA A 1 8.14 -39.52 -65.77
C ALA A 1 8.29 -38.31 -66.68
N GLY A 2 8.55 -37.15 -66.09
CA GLY A 2 8.72 -35.87 -66.79
C GLY A 2 9.19 -34.86 -65.73
N GLY A 3 10.46 -34.49 -65.79
CA GLY A 3 11.22 -33.90 -64.69
C GLY A 3 10.83 -32.47 -64.33
N ALA A 4 11.01 -32.14 -63.05
CA ALA A 4 10.90 -30.79 -62.52
C ALA A 4 12.09 -29.92 -63.00
N PRO A 5 11.87 -28.65 -63.39
CA PRO A 5 12.95 -27.73 -63.73
C PRO A 5 13.66 -27.25 -62.45
N ALA A 6 14.97 -27.11 -62.52
CA ALA A 6 15.81 -26.62 -61.43
C ALA A 6 15.50 -25.15 -61.09
N PRO A 7 15.62 -24.74 -59.82
CA PRO A 7 15.38 -23.35 -59.42
C PRO A 7 16.49 -22.44 -59.97
N GLY A 8 16.07 -21.31 -60.54
CA GLY A 8 16.97 -20.28 -61.06
C GLY A 8 17.83 -19.65 -59.96
N ALA A 9 19.03 -19.20 -60.34
CA ALA A 9 19.98 -18.54 -59.45
C ALA A 9 19.38 -17.25 -58.85
N PRO A 10 19.73 -16.89 -57.60
CA PRO A 10 19.26 -15.66 -56.99
C PRO A 10 19.80 -14.44 -57.75
N PRO A 11 19.03 -13.34 -57.82
CA PRO A 11 19.49 -12.12 -58.48
C PRO A 11 20.69 -11.53 -57.74
N ALA A 12 21.60 -10.92 -58.51
CA ALA A 12 22.74 -10.17 -57.96
C ALA A 12 22.24 -8.97 -57.14
N PRO A 13 22.96 -8.57 -56.08
CA PRO A 13 22.56 -7.41 -55.28
C PRO A 13 22.63 -6.13 -56.14
N ASP A 14 21.56 -5.33 -56.06
CA ASP A 14 21.46 -4.04 -56.74
C ASP A 14 22.60 -3.09 -56.30
N ASP A 15 23.32 -2.55 -57.28
CA ASP A 15 24.40 -1.56 -57.16
C ASP A 15 23.86 -0.14 -56.82
N ASP A 16 22.93 -0.03 -55.89
CA ASP A 16 22.43 1.27 -55.38
C ASP A 16 23.03 1.58 -54.00
N ALA A 17 24.36 1.75 -53.96
CA ALA A 17 25.08 2.25 -52.79
C ALA A 17 25.67 3.65 -53.06
N ALA A 18 24.83 4.59 -53.50
CA ALA A 18 25.15 6.01 -53.46
C ALA A 18 24.62 6.62 -52.15
N GLY A 19 25.54 6.80 -51.21
CA GLY A 19 25.36 7.29 -49.83
C GLY A 19 24.21 8.26 -49.56
N ALA A 20 23.22 7.78 -48.81
CA ALA A 20 22.63 8.57 -47.75
C ALA A 20 23.49 8.32 -46.50
N ALA A 21 24.32 9.30 -46.11
CA ALA A 21 24.98 9.27 -44.82
C ALA A 21 23.89 9.19 -43.74
N GLY A 22 23.67 7.98 -43.20
CA GLY A 22 22.69 7.73 -42.15
C GLY A 22 23.00 8.68 -41.00
N GLN A 23 21.97 9.40 -40.53
CA GLN A 23 22.09 10.19 -39.31
C GLN A 23 22.71 9.30 -38.22
N PRO A 24 23.74 9.77 -37.50
CA PRO A 24 24.35 8.98 -36.45
C PRO A 24 23.26 8.59 -35.44
N ILE A 25 23.12 7.27 -35.21
CA ILE A 25 22.20 6.75 -34.20
C ILE A 25 22.64 7.37 -32.86
N ALA A 26 21.72 8.10 -32.22
CA ALA A 26 22.00 8.72 -30.94
C ALA A 26 22.45 7.66 -29.93
N ALA A 27 23.48 7.97 -29.14
CA ALA A 27 23.95 7.06 -28.10
C ALA A 27 22.79 6.69 -27.17
N PRO A 28 22.65 5.42 -26.77
CA PRO A 28 21.57 4.98 -25.89
C PRO A 28 21.63 5.77 -24.57
N ARG A 29 20.50 6.36 -24.18
CA ARG A 29 20.37 7.20 -22.97
C ARG A 29 19.58 6.46 -21.90
N ALA A 30 19.82 6.79 -20.64
CA ALA A 30 18.99 6.27 -19.56
C ALA A 30 17.52 6.66 -19.74
N ALA A 31 16.62 5.85 -19.19
CA ALA A 31 15.19 6.06 -19.23
C ALA A 31 14.56 5.73 -17.87
N LEU A 32 13.37 6.28 -17.62
CA LEU A 32 12.64 6.11 -16.37
C LEU A 32 11.26 5.52 -16.65
N LEU A 33 10.80 4.60 -15.79
CA LEU A 33 9.44 4.08 -15.80
C LEU A 33 8.89 4.10 -14.37
N PRO A 34 7.82 4.86 -14.08
CA PRO A 34 7.14 5.79 -14.99
C PRO A 34 8.03 6.98 -15.42
N ALA A 35 7.72 7.60 -16.55
CA ALA A 35 8.49 8.72 -17.10
C ALA A 35 8.21 10.06 -16.40
N ALA A 36 7.13 10.15 -15.63
CA ALA A 36 6.74 11.28 -14.80
C ALA A 36 5.89 10.78 -13.62
N LEU A 37 5.86 11.53 -12.53
CA LEU A 37 5.01 11.28 -11.36
C LEU A 37 3.92 12.36 -11.30
N ASP A 38 2.69 12.02 -11.65
CA ASP A 38 1.54 12.92 -11.49
C ASP A 38 0.67 12.44 -10.33
N LEU A 39 0.94 12.93 -9.13
CA LEU A 39 0.22 12.61 -7.91
C LEU A 39 -1.03 13.50 -7.74
N THR A 40 -1.40 14.29 -8.74
CA THR A 40 -2.65 15.05 -8.74
C THR A 40 -3.83 14.15 -9.10
N ALA A 41 -5.06 14.61 -8.86
CA ALA A 41 -6.25 13.89 -9.32
C ALA A 41 -6.24 13.54 -10.82
N GLY A 42 -5.56 14.34 -11.65
CA GLY A 42 -5.42 14.11 -13.10
C GLY A 42 -4.49 12.94 -13.47
N GLY A 43 -3.60 12.52 -12.57
CA GLY A 43 -2.72 11.37 -12.79
C GLY A 43 -3.38 10.01 -12.52
N CYS A 44 -4.59 10.00 -11.96
CA CYS A 44 -5.37 8.78 -11.82
C CYS A 44 -5.98 8.34 -13.16
N PRO A 45 -6.10 7.02 -13.43
CA PRO A 45 -5.81 5.91 -12.53
C PRO A 45 -4.35 5.45 -12.54
N TYR A 46 -3.49 6.01 -13.39
CA TYR A 46 -2.12 5.51 -13.58
C TYR A 46 -1.26 5.61 -12.32
N MET A 47 -1.39 6.70 -11.57
CA MET A 47 -0.67 6.95 -10.31
C MET A 47 -1.43 6.49 -9.07
N TRP A 48 -2.50 5.69 -9.23
CA TRP A 48 -3.18 5.10 -8.08
C TRP A 48 -2.20 4.18 -7.32
N PRO A 49 -2.12 4.23 -5.98
CA PRO A 49 -2.98 4.97 -5.04
C PRO A 49 -2.51 6.39 -4.70
N HIS A 50 -1.32 6.80 -5.12
CA HIS A 50 -0.71 8.08 -4.71
C HIS A 50 -1.46 9.33 -5.21
N CYS A 51 -2.21 9.22 -6.30
CA CYS A 51 -3.09 10.31 -6.79
C CYS A 51 -4.45 10.40 -6.08
N ALA A 52 -4.76 9.47 -5.16
CA ALA A 52 -6.08 9.36 -4.53
C ALA A 52 -6.35 10.39 -3.43
N GLN A 53 -5.30 11.03 -2.93
CA GLN A 53 -5.39 12.08 -1.92
C GLN A 53 -4.28 13.12 -2.10
N PRO A 54 -4.56 14.40 -1.81
CA PRO A 54 -3.52 15.41 -1.83
C PRO A 54 -2.60 15.26 -0.61
N LEU A 55 -1.37 15.74 -0.75
CA LEU A 55 -0.39 15.80 0.33
C LEU A 55 -0.65 17.02 1.21
N PHE A 56 -0.27 16.92 2.48
CA PHE A 56 -0.38 18.03 3.43
C PHE A 56 0.78 18.00 4.43
N PRO A 57 1.09 19.14 5.08
CA PRO A 57 2.15 19.17 6.09
C PRO A 57 1.90 18.16 7.22
N GLY A 58 2.90 17.30 7.45
CA GLY A 58 2.84 16.26 8.47
C GLY A 58 2.07 14.99 8.09
N SER A 59 1.66 14.83 6.83
CA SER A 59 1.19 13.55 6.29
C SER A 59 2.35 12.57 6.08
N ALA A 60 2.03 11.29 5.93
CA ALA A 60 3.01 10.32 5.42
C ALA A 60 3.52 10.72 4.01
N PRO A 61 4.78 10.45 3.67
CA PRO A 61 5.30 10.68 2.33
C PRO A 61 4.64 9.74 1.32
N ALA A 62 4.40 10.23 0.10
CA ALA A 62 4.13 9.36 -1.04
C ALA A 62 5.44 8.73 -1.50
N ILE A 63 5.53 7.40 -1.43
CA ILE A 63 6.70 6.63 -1.83
C ILE A 63 6.39 5.89 -3.13
N VAL A 64 7.04 6.30 -4.22
CA VAL A 64 6.83 5.74 -5.56
C VAL A 64 8.10 5.04 -6.03
N ASN A 65 7.98 3.78 -6.45
CA ASN A 65 9.08 3.06 -7.07
C ASN A 65 9.21 3.44 -8.54
N VAL A 66 10.38 3.93 -8.93
CA VAL A 66 10.73 4.26 -10.31
C VAL A 66 11.79 3.28 -10.80
N THR A 67 11.53 2.62 -11.91
CA THR A 67 12.53 1.81 -12.60
C THR A 67 13.43 2.71 -13.41
N VAL A 68 14.73 2.65 -13.13
CA VAL A 68 15.77 3.38 -13.86
C VAL A 68 16.45 2.41 -14.80
N PHE A 69 16.38 2.67 -16.10
CA PHE A 69 17.08 1.90 -17.13
C PHE A 69 18.39 2.58 -17.49
N ASN A 70 19.49 1.83 -17.41
CA ASN A 70 20.79 2.17 -17.97
C ASN A 70 20.95 1.49 -19.34
N LEU A 71 20.54 2.16 -20.41
CA LEU A 71 20.69 1.64 -21.77
C LEU A 71 22.14 1.73 -22.29
N GLY A 72 23.01 2.46 -21.59
CA GLY A 72 24.41 2.62 -21.95
C GLY A 72 25.31 1.45 -21.53
N GLY A 73 24.84 0.53 -20.68
CA GLY A 73 25.67 -0.57 -20.20
C GLY A 73 25.03 -1.51 -19.19
N VAL A 74 25.67 -2.66 -18.94
CA VAL A 74 25.14 -3.72 -18.05
C VAL A 74 25.12 -3.29 -16.59
N LYS A 75 26.11 -2.50 -16.15
CA LYS A 75 26.23 -1.98 -14.78
C LYS A 75 25.99 -0.47 -14.77
N GLY A 76 25.03 -0.04 -13.98
CA GLY A 76 24.72 1.38 -13.78
C GLY A 76 25.22 1.90 -12.43
N ALA A 77 25.28 3.22 -12.29
CA ALA A 77 25.36 3.91 -11.01
C ALA A 77 24.61 5.25 -11.12
N ILE A 78 23.88 5.63 -10.07
CA ILE A 78 23.29 6.97 -9.97
C ILE A 78 24.29 7.84 -9.23
N THR A 79 24.86 8.83 -9.93
CA THR A 79 25.98 9.63 -9.41
C THR A 79 25.53 10.98 -8.85
N SER A 80 24.36 11.47 -9.25
CA SER A 80 23.79 12.71 -8.73
C SER A 80 22.28 12.66 -8.73
N ILE A 81 21.67 13.25 -7.71
CA ILE A 81 20.23 13.49 -7.60
C ILE A 81 20.03 14.95 -7.17
N ALA A 82 19.20 15.68 -7.89
CA ALA A 82 18.88 17.07 -7.56
C ALA A 82 17.41 17.39 -7.83
N TRP A 83 16.72 17.92 -6.83
CA TRP A 83 15.37 18.48 -7.00
C TRP A 83 15.47 19.90 -7.55
N ALA A 84 14.79 20.15 -8.67
CA ALA A 84 14.64 21.48 -9.26
C ALA A 84 13.17 21.90 -9.14
N PRO A 85 12.80 22.73 -8.14
CA PRO A 85 11.42 23.16 -7.95
C PRO A 85 10.93 24.00 -9.13
N GLY A 86 9.72 23.73 -9.59
CA GLY A 86 8.95 24.57 -10.51
C GLY A 86 7.91 25.40 -9.75
N PRO A 87 6.80 25.80 -10.40
CA PRO A 87 5.71 26.49 -9.72
C PRO A 87 5.17 25.68 -8.52
N GLY A 88 5.20 26.28 -7.33
CA GLY A 88 4.79 25.64 -6.08
C GLY A 88 5.71 24.51 -5.60
N GLY A 89 6.79 24.21 -6.33
CA GLY A 89 7.70 23.10 -6.04
C GLY A 89 8.51 23.27 -4.75
N GLU A 90 8.61 24.49 -4.24
CA GLU A 90 9.18 24.81 -2.93
C GLU A 90 8.35 24.26 -1.76
N LEU A 91 7.07 23.92 -2.00
CA LEU A 91 6.22 23.24 -1.02
C LEU A 91 6.56 21.74 -0.91
N LEU A 92 7.33 21.18 -1.85
CA LEU A 92 7.66 19.76 -1.91
C LEU A 92 9.10 19.51 -1.50
N ALA A 93 9.27 18.59 -0.55
CA ALA A 93 10.54 17.90 -0.33
C ALA A 93 10.52 16.59 -1.12
N VAL A 94 11.35 16.51 -2.16
CA VAL A 94 11.52 15.30 -2.98
C VAL A 94 12.89 14.70 -2.73
N ALA A 95 12.91 13.47 -2.23
CA ALA A 95 14.12 12.71 -1.94
C ALA A 95 14.08 11.36 -2.66
N ALA A 96 15.21 10.66 -2.71
CA ALA A 96 15.29 9.34 -3.31
C ALA A 96 16.16 8.37 -2.51
N SER A 97 15.70 7.13 -2.39
CA SER A 97 16.46 5.99 -1.86
C SER A 97 17.12 5.25 -3.01
N LEU A 98 18.45 5.20 -2.98
CA LEU A 98 19.25 4.55 -4.01
C LEU A 98 19.15 3.02 -3.93
N PRO A 99 19.25 2.31 -5.07
CA PRO A 99 19.33 0.86 -5.08
C PRO A 99 20.65 0.35 -4.49
N ASP A 100 20.59 -0.76 -3.75
CA ASP A 100 21.79 -1.48 -3.31
C ASP A 100 22.59 -2.05 -4.50
N ARG A 101 21.89 -2.37 -5.59
CA ARG A 101 22.47 -2.93 -6.81
C ARG A 101 21.78 -2.37 -8.05
N PHE A 102 22.58 -1.85 -8.98
CA PHE A 102 22.12 -1.44 -10.31
C PHE A 102 22.67 -2.39 -11.37
N TRP A 103 22.03 -3.57 -11.46
CA TRP A 103 22.39 -4.63 -12.38
C TRP A 103 21.26 -5.68 -12.47
N PRO A 104 20.96 -6.24 -13.67
CA PRO A 104 21.52 -5.89 -14.97
C PRO A 104 20.66 -4.84 -15.69
N TRP A 105 21.29 -3.82 -16.27
CA TRP A 105 20.68 -2.72 -17.06
C TRP A 105 19.59 -1.88 -16.38
N ALA A 106 19.03 -2.29 -15.24
CA ALA A 106 17.99 -1.58 -14.54
C ALA A 106 18.17 -1.63 -13.02
N ALA A 107 17.53 -0.69 -12.34
CA ALA A 107 17.43 -0.66 -10.88
C ALA A 107 16.13 0.00 -10.42
N GLY A 108 15.68 -0.33 -9.21
CA GLY A 108 14.61 0.41 -8.55
C GLY A 108 15.14 1.64 -7.81
N LEU A 109 14.46 2.77 -7.95
CA LEU A 109 14.68 4.00 -7.21
C LEU A 109 13.42 4.33 -6.42
N GLY A 110 13.51 4.37 -5.09
CA GLY A 110 12.38 4.80 -4.27
C GLY A 110 12.33 6.32 -4.22
N VAL A 111 11.33 6.95 -4.84
CA VAL A 111 11.14 8.41 -4.81
C VAL A 111 10.15 8.76 -3.71
N HIS A 112 10.57 9.62 -2.79
CA HIS A 112 9.78 10.06 -1.63
C HIS A 112 9.34 11.50 -1.86
N VAL A 113 8.04 11.74 -1.92
CA VAL A 113 7.43 13.06 -2.12
C VAL A 113 6.62 13.41 -0.87
N ARG A 114 6.96 14.52 -0.21
CA ARG A 114 6.22 15.03 0.94
C ARG A 114 6.14 16.54 0.92
N VAL A 115 5.22 17.09 1.69
CA VAL A 115 5.20 18.53 1.95
C VAL A 115 6.35 18.88 2.92
N VAL A 116 7.02 19.99 2.65
CA VAL A 116 8.04 20.55 3.55
C VAL A 116 7.43 20.82 4.93
N ASP A 117 8.18 20.50 5.97
CA ASP A 117 7.77 20.61 7.38
C ASP A 117 8.79 21.37 8.25
N ASP A 118 9.78 21.99 7.62
CA ASP A 118 10.79 22.77 8.32
C ASP A 118 10.28 24.18 8.70
N PRO A 119 10.86 24.81 9.75
CA PRO A 119 10.46 26.15 10.17
C PRO A 119 10.68 27.23 9.10
N ALA A 120 11.60 27.02 8.15
CA ALA A 120 11.89 27.99 7.09
C ALA A 120 10.76 28.02 6.03
N ALA A 121 10.10 26.89 5.81
CA ALA A 121 8.97 26.74 4.91
C ALA A 121 7.61 27.06 5.58
N ALA A 122 7.59 27.37 6.87
CA ALA A 122 6.37 27.65 7.62
C ALA A 122 5.50 28.75 6.98
N ALA A 123 6.13 29.79 6.39
CA ALA A 123 5.41 30.85 5.70
C ALA A 123 4.73 30.38 4.40
N ALA A 124 5.39 29.52 3.62
CA ALA A 124 4.84 28.95 2.39
C ALA A 124 3.69 27.99 2.70
N VAL A 125 3.85 27.19 3.76
CA VAL A 125 2.83 26.28 4.26
C VAL A 125 1.62 27.01 4.87
N ALA A 126 1.84 28.14 5.55
CA ALA A 126 0.77 28.92 6.18
C ALA A 126 -0.24 29.52 5.17
N GLY A 127 0.15 29.66 3.90
CA GLY A 127 -0.73 30.15 2.84
C GLY A 127 -1.65 29.08 2.24
N LEU A 128 -1.52 27.81 2.64
CA LEU A 128 -2.34 26.73 2.10
C LEU A 128 -3.80 26.82 2.58
N SER A 129 -4.71 26.36 1.72
CA SER A 129 -6.13 26.23 2.01
C SER A 129 -6.60 24.79 1.80
N ASP A 130 -7.89 24.54 2.01
CA ASP A 130 -8.54 23.28 1.65
C ASP A 130 -8.65 23.05 0.14
N VAL A 131 -8.48 24.10 -0.67
CA VAL A 131 -8.39 24.00 -2.13
C VAL A 131 -6.99 23.52 -2.55
N PRO A 132 -6.89 22.42 -3.33
CA PRO A 132 -5.62 21.90 -3.82
C PRO A 132 -4.82 22.95 -4.61
N THR A 133 -3.57 23.15 -4.19
CA THR A 133 -2.56 23.86 -4.96
C THR A 133 -1.66 22.84 -5.64
N VAL A 134 -1.54 22.92 -6.97
CA VAL A 134 -0.68 22.00 -7.73
C VAL A 134 0.77 22.47 -7.58
N ALA A 135 1.56 21.72 -6.82
CA ALA A 135 3.00 21.89 -6.73
C ALA A 135 3.71 21.03 -7.78
N SER A 136 4.77 21.55 -8.38
CA SER A 136 5.47 20.86 -9.47
C SER A 136 6.97 21.13 -9.50
N GLY A 137 7.72 20.24 -10.14
CA GLY A 137 9.15 20.40 -10.38
C GLY A 137 9.74 19.18 -11.07
N VAL A 138 11.07 19.10 -11.09
CA VAL A 138 11.80 18.03 -11.79
C VAL A 138 12.87 17.44 -10.89
N LEU A 139 12.85 16.13 -10.71
CA LEU A 139 13.95 15.39 -10.09
C LEU A 139 14.96 15.01 -11.19
N ARG A 140 16.13 15.63 -11.16
CA ARG A 140 17.22 15.38 -12.11
C ARG A 140 18.14 14.28 -11.58
N LEU A 141 18.39 13.28 -12.42
CA LEU A 141 19.22 12.12 -12.11
C LEU A 141 20.33 12.00 -13.14
N THR A 142 21.57 11.74 -12.70
CA THR A 142 22.66 11.36 -13.62
C THR A 142 22.95 9.88 -13.45
N ILE A 143 22.81 9.12 -14.54
CA ILE A 143 23.06 7.69 -14.62
C ILE A 143 24.34 7.47 -15.39
N ALA A 144 25.32 6.83 -14.75
CA ALA A 144 26.56 6.41 -15.37
C ALA A 144 26.51 4.93 -15.74
N ALA A 145 26.88 4.59 -16.98
CA ALA A 145 27.24 3.25 -17.38
C ALA A 145 28.69 2.99 -16.96
N VAL A 146 28.86 2.18 -15.92
CA VAL A 146 30.12 2.08 -15.16
C VAL A 146 31.25 1.52 -16.01
N VAL A 147 30.97 0.54 -16.87
CA VAL A 147 31.99 -0.15 -17.66
C VAL A 147 32.35 0.66 -18.90
N GLU A 148 31.35 1.27 -19.53
CA GLU A 148 31.47 2.01 -20.76
C GLU A 148 31.96 3.45 -20.53
N GLY A 149 31.94 3.93 -19.27
CA GLY A 149 32.40 5.26 -18.90
C GLY A 149 31.51 6.38 -19.44
N THR A 150 30.28 6.06 -19.87
CA THR A 150 29.32 7.04 -20.38
C THR A 150 28.34 7.45 -19.28
N ALA A 151 27.77 8.64 -19.38
CA ALA A 151 26.75 9.11 -18.46
C ALA A 151 25.64 9.85 -19.20
N SER A 152 24.43 9.75 -18.66
CA SER A 152 23.26 10.47 -19.18
C SER A 152 22.47 11.07 -18.03
N THR A 153 22.09 12.34 -18.19
CA THR A 153 21.15 13.01 -17.29
C THR A 153 19.74 12.83 -17.80
N VAL A 154 18.84 12.43 -16.91
CA VAL A 154 17.40 12.27 -17.15
C VAL A 154 16.63 13.11 -16.14
N GLU A 155 15.41 13.46 -16.53
CA GLU A 155 14.52 14.30 -15.77
C GLU A 155 13.24 13.52 -15.46
N LEU A 156 12.85 13.50 -14.19
CA LEU A 156 11.58 12.96 -13.73
C LEU A 156 10.68 14.13 -13.29
N PRO A 157 9.73 14.57 -14.12
CA PRO A 157 8.73 15.55 -13.70
C PRO A 157 7.90 14.99 -12.54
N VAL A 158 7.67 15.81 -11.52
CA VAL A 158 6.83 15.48 -10.36
C VAL A 158 5.78 16.57 -10.20
N ARG A 159 4.52 16.16 -10.04
CA ARG A 159 3.37 17.03 -9.73
C ARG A 159 2.60 16.42 -8.56
N ALA A 160 2.15 17.24 -7.63
CA ALA A 160 1.31 16.80 -6.53
C ALA A 160 0.30 17.87 -6.14
N ASP A 161 -0.89 17.44 -5.75
CA ASP A 161 -1.87 18.32 -5.11
C ASP A 161 -1.46 18.52 -3.64
N VAL A 162 -1.35 19.76 -3.21
CA VAL A 162 -0.99 20.14 -1.83
C VAL A 162 -2.11 20.95 -1.19
N VAL A 163 -2.50 20.58 0.03
CA VAL A 163 -3.55 21.25 0.81
C VAL A 163 -3.08 21.59 2.22
N ALA A 164 -3.83 22.48 2.88
CA ALA A 164 -3.66 22.74 4.30
C ALA A 164 -3.89 21.45 5.11
N PRO A 165 -3.25 21.28 6.28
CA PRO A 165 -3.46 20.12 7.13
C PRO A 165 -4.96 19.96 7.48
N PRO A 166 -5.61 18.84 7.11
CA PRO A 166 -7.05 18.65 7.36
C PRO A 166 -7.39 18.65 8.86
N PRO A 167 -8.64 18.89 9.28
CA PRO A 167 -9.02 18.72 10.68
C PRO A 167 -8.67 17.33 11.21
N ARG A 168 -8.27 17.23 12.49
CA ARG A 168 -7.81 15.98 13.11
C ARG A 168 -8.82 14.86 12.95
N GLU A 169 -10.10 15.15 13.18
CA GLU A 169 -11.23 14.24 13.07
C GLU A 169 -11.46 13.67 11.65
N ARG A 170 -10.81 14.26 10.64
CA ARG A 170 -10.82 13.76 9.26
C ARG A 170 -9.59 12.93 8.91
N ARG A 171 -8.63 12.75 9.82
CA ARG A 171 -7.40 11.99 9.55
C ARG A 171 -7.46 10.63 10.23
N LEU A 172 -7.27 9.59 9.44
CA LEU A 172 -7.28 8.19 9.86
C LEU A 172 -5.87 7.61 9.65
N LEU A 173 -5.36 6.94 10.67
CA LEU A 173 -4.14 6.16 10.59
C LEU A 173 -4.51 4.70 10.39
N TRP A 174 -4.04 4.05 9.35
CA TRP A 174 -4.35 2.65 9.04
C TRP A 174 -3.16 1.77 9.40
N ASP A 175 -3.35 0.85 10.33
CA ASP A 175 -2.33 -0.14 10.68
C ASP A 175 -2.27 -1.24 9.61
N THR A 176 -1.13 -1.33 8.92
CA THR A 176 -0.81 -2.46 8.03
C THR A 176 0.36 -3.27 8.56
N PHE A 177 0.88 -2.95 9.74
CA PHE A 177 1.99 -3.67 10.33
C PHE A 177 1.54 -5.08 10.76
N HIS A 178 0.35 -5.17 11.33
CA HIS A 178 -0.24 -6.42 11.83
C HIS A 178 -1.16 -7.14 10.83
N SER A 179 -1.33 -6.58 9.64
CA SER A 179 -2.11 -7.16 8.53
C SER A 179 -1.31 -8.21 7.74
N LEU A 180 -2.03 -9.14 7.12
CA LEU A 180 -1.46 -10.21 6.29
C LEU A 180 -0.64 -9.65 5.13
N ARG A 181 0.64 -10.06 5.05
CA ARG A 181 1.55 -9.71 3.95
C ARG A 181 1.77 -10.91 3.05
N TYR A 182 1.77 -10.67 1.74
CA TYR A 182 2.17 -11.67 0.75
C TYR A 182 3.70 -11.85 0.72
N PRO A 183 4.24 -13.09 0.54
CA PRO A 183 3.51 -14.35 0.45
C PRO A 183 3.09 -14.85 1.84
N PRO A 184 1.84 -15.34 1.99
CA PRO A 184 1.29 -15.71 3.29
C PRO A 184 1.82 -17.10 3.74
N ALA A 185 1.84 -17.31 5.06
CA ALA A 185 1.73 -18.65 5.64
C ALA A 185 0.31 -19.21 5.36
N TYR A 186 -0.06 -20.41 5.82
CA TYR A 186 -1.44 -20.86 5.64
C TYR A 186 -2.42 -20.04 6.50
N VAL A 187 -2.95 -18.96 5.92
CA VAL A 187 -4.09 -18.19 6.44
C VAL A 187 -5.31 -18.50 5.57
N PRO A 188 -6.39 -19.02 6.16
CA PRO A 188 -7.61 -19.36 5.44
C PRO A 188 -8.37 -18.11 5.01
N ARG A 189 -9.26 -18.25 4.04
CA ARG A 189 -10.18 -17.17 3.63
C ARG A 189 -11.05 -16.68 4.79
N ASP A 190 -11.41 -15.40 4.71
CA ASP A 190 -12.41 -14.72 5.52
C ASP A 190 -13.76 -15.46 5.48
N SER A 191 -14.24 -15.78 4.27
CA SER A 191 -15.48 -16.52 4.09
C SER A 191 -15.29 -18.03 4.14
N LEU A 192 -15.73 -18.66 5.24
CA LEU A 192 -15.79 -20.13 5.38
C LEU A 192 -16.76 -20.82 4.40
N ALA A 193 -17.57 -20.08 3.65
CA ALA A 193 -18.42 -20.62 2.59
C ALA A 193 -17.66 -20.90 1.28
N GLU A 194 -16.47 -20.31 1.10
CA GLU A 194 -15.64 -20.50 -0.09
C GLU A 194 -14.74 -21.73 0.09
N THR A 195 -14.83 -22.69 -0.82
CA THR A 195 -14.14 -23.98 -0.69
C THR A 195 -13.19 -24.29 -1.85
N LYS A 196 -13.13 -23.44 -2.88
CA LYS A 196 -12.31 -23.69 -4.06
C LYS A 196 -10.89 -23.18 -3.94
N ASP A 197 -10.69 -22.13 -3.16
CA ASP A 197 -9.41 -21.42 -3.04
C ASP A 197 -9.18 -21.08 -1.57
N MET A 198 -8.46 -21.97 -0.88
CA MET A 198 -8.43 -22.00 0.59
C MET A 198 -7.49 -20.99 1.22
N LEU A 199 -6.58 -20.39 0.43
CA LEU A 199 -5.60 -19.42 0.91
C LEU A 199 -6.10 -18.00 0.67
N ASP A 200 -5.88 -17.11 1.65
CA ASP A 200 -5.92 -15.69 1.36
C ASP A 200 -4.59 -15.24 0.74
N TRP A 201 -4.61 -14.94 -0.56
CA TRP A 201 -3.43 -14.63 -1.35
C TRP A 201 -3.31 -13.16 -1.74
N LEU A 202 -4.32 -12.33 -1.46
CA LEU A 202 -4.34 -10.93 -1.89
C LEU A 202 -3.67 -10.00 -0.87
N GLY A 203 -3.57 -10.45 0.39
CA GLY A 203 -3.03 -9.67 1.50
C GLY A 203 -3.89 -8.45 1.83
N ASP A 204 -3.68 -7.92 3.03
CA ASP A 204 -4.57 -6.93 3.61
C ASP A 204 -3.97 -5.53 3.53
N HIS A 205 -4.44 -4.78 2.53
CA HIS A 205 -4.02 -3.39 2.32
C HIS A 205 -5.21 -2.51 1.90
N PRO A 206 -5.26 -1.23 2.35
CA PRO A 206 -6.24 -0.23 1.89
C PRO A 206 -6.29 -0.03 0.37
N HIS A 207 -5.27 -0.48 -0.36
CA HIS A 207 -5.15 -0.27 -1.80
C HIS A 207 -5.40 -1.54 -2.62
N THR A 208 -5.56 -2.69 -1.97
CA THR A 208 -5.89 -4.01 -2.57
C THR A 208 -7.23 -4.50 -2.03
N ASN A 209 -7.25 -5.36 -1.00
CA ASN A 209 -8.44 -6.00 -0.44
C ASN A 209 -9.47 -4.96 0.05
N TYR A 210 -8.98 -3.89 0.67
CA TYR A 210 -9.81 -2.82 1.23
C TYR A 210 -10.04 -1.64 0.28
N GLN A 211 -9.75 -1.76 -1.03
CA GLN A 211 -9.85 -0.64 -1.98
C GLN A 211 -11.24 0.02 -1.99
N ALA A 212 -12.31 -0.77 -1.88
CA ALA A 212 -13.67 -0.26 -1.84
C ALA A 212 -13.93 0.60 -0.58
N LEU A 213 -13.48 0.13 0.58
CA LEU A 213 -13.59 0.86 1.85
C LEU A 213 -12.75 2.14 1.82
N PHE A 214 -11.51 2.06 1.34
CA PHE A 214 -10.64 3.22 1.17
C PHE A 214 -11.31 4.30 0.29
N ARG A 215 -11.86 3.91 -0.87
CA ARG A 215 -12.58 4.84 -1.76
C ARG A 215 -13.81 5.45 -1.09
N HIS A 216 -14.56 4.66 -0.32
CA HIS A 216 -15.71 5.15 0.43
C HIS A 216 -15.30 6.21 1.47
N LEU A 217 -14.28 5.93 2.28
CA LEU A 217 -13.76 6.87 3.28
C LEU A 217 -13.20 8.14 2.64
N ARG A 218 -12.43 8.02 1.55
CA ARG A 218 -11.96 9.16 0.76
C ARG A 218 -13.12 9.99 0.21
N GLY A 219 -14.15 9.35 -0.34
CA GLY A 219 -15.36 10.01 -0.83
C GLY A 219 -16.17 10.72 0.26
N ALA A 220 -16.07 10.26 1.51
CA ALA A 220 -16.66 10.91 2.68
C ALA A 220 -15.79 12.06 3.25
N GLY A 221 -14.62 12.32 2.67
CA GLY A 221 -13.71 13.40 3.05
C GLY A 221 -12.68 13.05 4.13
N TYR A 222 -12.44 11.77 4.40
CA TYR A 222 -11.38 11.33 5.31
C TYR A 222 -10.05 11.19 4.58
N TYR A 223 -8.94 11.54 5.23
CA TYR A 223 -7.56 11.37 4.79
C TYR A 223 -6.95 10.17 5.49
N ILE A 224 -6.27 9.30 4.74
CA ILE A 224 -5.84 8.01 5.25
C ILE A 224 -4.33 7.91 5.04
N ASP A 225 -3.58 7.83 6.12
CA ASP A 225 -2.16 7.52 6.09
C ASP A 225 -1.94 6.08 6.55
N VAL A 226 -1.01 5.40 5.90
CA VAL A 226 -0.69 4.00 6.17
C VAL A 226 0.49 3.91 7.12
N TRP A 227 0.33 3.15 8.20
CA TRP A 227 1.35 2.88 9.19
C TRP A 227 1.80 1.42 9.09
N SER A 228 3.04 1.22 8.64
CA SER A 228 3.62 -0.12 8.41
C SER A 228 4.76 -0.45 9.38
N GLN A 229 4.73 0.14 10.58
CA GLN A 229 5.72 -0.06 11.64
C GLN A 229 5.04 -0.47 12.95
N PRO A 230 5.76 -1.06 13.91
CA PRO A 230 5.22 -1.33 15.24
C PRO A 230 4.63 -0.07 15.88
N ALA A 231 3.61 -0.23 16.72
CA ALA A 231 3.01 0.92 17.41
C ALA A 231 3.98 1.59 18.41
N THR A 232 5.03 0.89 18.84
CA THR A 232 6.13 1.47 19.65
C THR A 232 6.95 2.51 18.90
N CYS A 233 6.92 2.49 17.57
CA CYS A 233 7.58 3.48 16.73
C CYS A 233 6.70 4.69 16.42
N LEU A 234 5.43 4.72 16.86
CA LEU A 234 4.51 5.82 16.61
C LEU A 234 4.68 6.91 17.68
N PRO A 235 5.30 8.06 17.37
CA PRO A 235 5.52 9.11 18.36
C PRO A 235 4.19 9.74 18.79
N ALA A 236 4.10 10.16 20.05
CA ALA A 236 2.88 10.75 20.61
C ALA A 236 2.41 12.00 19.85
N ASP A 237 3.35 12.84 19.38
CA ASP A 237 3.04 14.04 18.60
C ASP A 237 2.53 13.73 17.19
N VAL A 238 2.89 12.56 16.64
CA VAL A 238 2.35 12.06 15.37
C VAL A 238 0.97 11.46 15.59
N ALA A 239 0.81 10.60 16.60
CA ALA A 239 -0.48 10.00 16.96
C ALA A 239 -1.56 11.07 17.23
N ALA A 240 -1.19 12.16 17.92
CA ALA A 240 -2.10 13.28 18.22
C ALA A 240 -2.64 14.00 16.98
N ARG A 241 -2.04 13.82 15.80
CA ARG A 241 -2.51 14.41 14.53
C ARG A 241 -3.69 13.67 13.93
N TYR A 242 -3.95 12.43 14.38
CA TYR A 242 -5.00 11.58 13.85
C TYR A 242 -6.21 11.53 14.77
N GLY A 243 -7.40 11.42 14.16
CA GLY A 243 -8.65 11.23 14.86
C GLY A 243 -8.86 9.77 15.28
N ALA A 244 -8.41 8.83 14.45
CA ALA A 244 -8.52 7.40 14.73
C ALA A 244 -7.35 6.57 14.19
N LEU A 245 -7.04 5.48 14.91
CA LEU A 245 -6.25 4.34 14.44
C LEU A 245 -7.20 3.22 14.02
N LEU A 246 -7.06 2.75 12.79
CA LEU A 246 -7.80 1.63 12.23
C LEU A 246 -6.95 0.37 12.31
N VAL A 247 -7.43 -0.64 13.04
CA VAL A 247 -6.89 -1.99 13.07
C VAL A 247 -7.90 -2.89 12.38
N MET A 248 -7.61 -3.22 11.12
CA MET A 248 -8.55 -3.86 10.20
C MET A 248 -7.99 -5.23 9.83
N ASP A 249 -8.63 -6.29 10.32
CA ASP A 249 -8.21 -7.68 10.19
C ASP A 249 -6.71 -7.86 10.47
N ALA A 250 -6.41 -8.01 11.76
CA ALA A 250 -5.05 -8.18 12.21
C ALA A 250 -4.79 -9.68 12.42
N GLU A 251 -3.83 -10.23 11.68
CA GLU A 251 -3.40 -11.63 11.75
C GLU A 251 -2.15 -11.79 12.63
N ASP A 252 -1.45 -10.71 12.96
CA ASP A 252 -0.24 -10.72 13.78
C ASP A 252 -0.50 -10.42 15.27
N TYR A 253 0.50 -10.65 16.12
CA TYR A 253 0.43 -10.37 17.55
C TYR A 253 0.76 -8.90 17.87
N PHE A 254 0.17 -8.37 18.94
CA PHE A 254 0.57 -7.11 19.54
C PHE A 254 1.48 -7.38 20.74
N SER A 255 2.68 -6.79 20.74
CA SER A 255 3.53 -6.87 21.93
C SER A 255 2.95 -6.08 23.10
N THR A 256 3.35 -6.39 24.33
CA THR A 256 2.91 -5.65 25.53
C THR A 256 3.28 -4.16 25.45
N ALA A 257 4.41 -3.84 24.83
CA ALA A 257 4.85 -2.47 24.61
C ALA A 257 3.93 -1.73 23.61
N GLU A 258 3.48 -2.40 22.55
CA GLU A 258 2.53 -1.84 21.60
C GLU A 258 1.15 -1.61 22.21
N VAL A 259 0.64 -2.60 22.95
CA VAL A 259 -0.62 -2.44 23.68
C VAL A 259 -0.54 -1.25 24.63
N SER A 260 0.56 -1.09 25.38
CA SER A 260 0.77 0.06 26.25
C SER A 260 0.83 1.39 25.47
N ALA A 261 1.51 1.43 24.33
CA ALA A 261 1.66 2.64 23.53
C ALA A 261 0.31 3.08 22.93
N ILE A 262 -0.46 2.14 22.37
CA ILE A 262 -1.81 2.40 21.84
C ILE A 262 -2.75 2.83 22.96
N THR A 263 -2.69 2.15 24.12
CA THR A 263 -3.49 2.49 25.30
C THR A 263 -3.24 3.94 25.73
N ALA A 264 -1.98 4.37 25.82
CA ALA A 264 -1.63 5.75 26.13
C ALA A 264 -2.12 6.73 25.05
N ALA A 265 -1.95 6.41 23.76
CA ALA A 265 -2.44 7.25 22.67
C ALA A 265 -3.98 7.42 22.71
N VAL A 266 -4.72 6.38 23.11
CA VAL A 266 -6.18 6.42 23.25
C VAL A 266 -6.59 7.21 24.48
N HIS A 267 -6.10 6.84 25.67
CA HIS A 267 -6.57 7.42 26.93
C HIS A 267 -6.01 8.82 27.20
N ASP A 268 -4.74 9.06 26.88
CA ASP A 268 -4.07 10.34 27.16
C ASP A 268 -4.09 11.26 25.92
N GLY A 269 -3.96 10.67 24.72
CA GLY A 269 -3.93 11.39 23.44
C GLY A 269 -5.31 11.63 22.81
N GLY A 270 -6.36 10.96 23.29
CA GLY A 270 -7.71 11.06 22.73
C GLY A 270 -7.85 10.48 21.32
N LEU A 271 -6.95 9.57 20.91
CA LEU A 271 -7.04 8.85 19.65
C LEU A 271 -8.19 7.83 19.73
N ALA A 272 -9.08 7.82 18.75
CA ALA A 272 -10.07 6.74 18.67
C ALA A 272 -9.39 5.44 18.18
N LEU A 273 -9.71 4.31 18.78
CA LEU A 273 -9.29 3.00 18.28
C LEU A 273 -10.48 2.31 17.63
N ILE A 274 -10.37 2.00 16.34
CA ILE A 274 -11.39 1.26 15.58
C ILE A 274 -10.79 -0.10 15.25
N VAL A 275 -11.40 -1.16 15.79
CA VAL A 275 -10.99 -2.54 15.53
C VAL A 275 -12.09 -3.24 14.74
N VAL A 276 -11.72 -3.80 13.59
CA VAL A 276 -12.56 -4.71 12.82
C VAL A 276 -11.87 -6.06 12.80
N ALA A 277 -12.55 -7.07 13.33
CA ALA A 277 -12.02 -8.42 13.48
C ALA A 277 -12.75 -9.39 12.57
N GLU A 278 -12.07 -10.46 12.18
CA GLU A 278 -12.66 -11.63 11.55
C GLU A 278 -12.85 -12.79 12.56
N TRP A 279 -13.06 -13.98 12.02
CA TRP A 279 -13.40 -15.20 12.67
C TRP A 279 -12.13 -15.85 13.20
N TYR A 280 -12.28 -16.47 14.36
CA TYR A 280 -11.23 -17.29 14.94
C TYR A 280 -11.89 -18.43 15.69
N SER A 281 -11.51 -19.67 15.37
CA SER A 281 -12.01 -20.84 16.07
C SER A 281 -11.08 -22.03 15.86
N ARG A 282 -10.42 -22.47 16.94
CA ARG A 282 -9.50 -23.61 16.88
C ARG A 282 -10.16 -24.89 16.34
N PRO A 283 -11.42 -25.24 16.68
CA PRO A 283 -12.11 -26.36 16.06
C PRO A 283 -12.29 -26.19 14.55
N LEU A 284 -12.81 -25.06 14.07
CA LEU A 284 -13.06 -24.84 12.64
C LEU A 284 -11.76 -24.78 11.82
N MET A 285 -10.68 -24.22 12.39
CA MET A 285 -9.36 -24.25 11.77
C MET A 285 -8.88 -25.68 11.49
N ARG A 286 -9.22 -26.67 12.35
CA ARG A 286 -8.89 -28.08 12.11
C ARG A 286 -9.72 -28.68 10.98
N ASP A 287 -10.94 -28.22 10.79
CA ASP A 287 -11.85 -28.72 9.76
C ASP A 287 -11.50 -28.23 8.36
N VAL A 288 -10.87 -27.05 8.26
CA VAL A 288 -10.42 -26.46 6.99
C VAL A 288 -8.97 -26.82 6.65
N ARG A 289 -8.39 -27.84 7.30
CA ARG A 289 -7.09 -28.38 6.86
C ARG A 289 -7.22 -29.02 5.46
N PHE A 290 -6.17 -28.90 4.65
CA PHE A 290 -6.12 -29.58 3.35
C PHE A 290 -4.76 -30.25 3.14
N GLU A 291 -4.73 -31.25 2.25
CA GLU A 291 -3.50 -31.88 1.80
C GLU A 291 -3.01 -31.12 0.56
N ASP A 292 -1.81 -30.57 0.62
CA ASP A 292 -1.20 -29.96 -0.56
C ASP A 292 -0.66 -31.06 -1.48
N ASP A 293 -1.19 -31.13 -2.70
CA ASP A 293 -0.80 -32.11 -3.71
C ASP A 293 0.68 -31.99 -4.11
N ASN A 294 1.25 -30.78 -4.03
CA ASN A 294 2.64 -30.52 -4.39
C ASN A 294 3.62 -31.01 -3.32
N THR A 295 3.40 -30.66 -2.05
CA THR A 295 4.30 -31.07 -0.94
C THR A 295 3.93 -32.40 -0.29
N ARG A 296 2.75 -32.98 -0.61
CA ARG A 296 2.21 -34.18 0.04
C ARG A 296 2.15 -34.05 1.56
N SER A 297 1.87 -32.85 2.05
CA SER A 297 1.78 -32.55 3.47
C SER A 297 0.42 -31.94 3.82
N TRP A 298 -0.02 -32.18 5.04
CA TRP A 298 -1.19 -31.49 5.58
C TRP A 298 -0.84 -30.06 5.95
N TRP A 299 -1.54 -29.12 5.33
CA TRP A 299 -1.51 -27.72 5.70
C TRP A 299 -2.62 -27.46 6.71
N THR A 300 -2.25 -26.99 7.89
CA THR A 300 -3.19 -26.58 8.95
C THR A 300 -3.10 -25.05 9.10
N PRO A 301 -4.23 -24.33 9.19
CA PRO A 301 -4.22 -22.90 9.39
C PRO A 301 -3.35 -22.49 10.58
N VAL A 302 -2.47 -21.51 10.40
CA VAL A 302 -1.68 -20.96 11.51
C VAL A 302 -2.51 -20.01 12.37
N ILE A 303 -3.50 -19.36 11.76
CA ILE A 303 -4.46 -18.44 12.38
C ILE A 303 -5.86 -18.63 11.74
N GLY A 304 -6.90 -18.02 12.30
CA GLY A 304 -8.24 -17.99 11.70
C GLY A 304 -8.30 -17.04 10.50
N GLY A 305 -9.45 -16.43 10.24
CA GLY A 305 -9.52 -15.27 9.34
C GLY A 305 -8.69 -14.12 9.91
N GLY A 306 -8.81 -13.89 11.23
CA GLY A 306 -7.97 -12.95 11.97
C GLY A 306 -7.45 -13.49 13.30
N ASN A 307 -6.58 -12.72 13.96
CA ASN A 307 -5.99 -13.04 15.26
C ASN A 307 -6.78 -12.46 16.43
N VAL A 308 -8.00 -12.97 16.60
CA VAL A 308 -8.90 -12.58 17.70
C VAL A 308 -8.25 -12.68 19.10
N PRO A 309 -7.42 -13.69 19.42
CA PRO A 309 -6.68 -13.70 20.69
C PRO A 309 -5.77 -12.47 20.88
N ALA A 310 -5.00 -12.07 19.85
CA ALA A 310 -4.16 -10.88 19.92
C ALA A 310 -4.98 -9.59 19.98
N LEU A 311 -6.09 -9.51 19.23
CA LEU A 311 -7.03 -8.39 19.33
C LEU A 311 -7.63 -8.28 20.73
N ASN A 312 -7.88 -9.41 21.42
CA ASN A 312 -8.33 -9.40 22.81
C ASN A 312 -7.26 -8.90 23.78
N GLU A 313 -5.96 -9.08 23.49
CA GLU A 313 -4.88 -8.44 24.27
C GLU A 313 -4.94 -6.92 24.12
N LEU A 314 -5.12 -6.43 22.89
CA LEU A 314 -5.26 -5.00 22.57
C LEU A 314 -6.54 -4.37 23.17
N LEU A 315 -7.66 -5.09 23.13
CA LEU A 315 -8.97 -4.58 23.57
C LEU A 315 -9.18 -4.65 25.10
N ARG A 316 -8.40 -5.47 25.81
CA ARG A 316 -8.56 -5.68 27.26
C ARG A 316 -8.45 -4.39 28.08
N PRO A 317 -7.46 -3.50 27.86
CA PRO A 317 -7.38 -2.22 28.59
C PRO A 317 -8.60 -1.33 28.41
N HIS A 318 -9.34 -1.53 27.32
CA HIS A 318 -10.53 -0.76 26.95
C HIS A 318 -11.85 -1.43 27.38
N GLY A 319 -11.79 -2.51 28.17
CA GLY A 319 -12.98 -3.19 28.70
C GLY A 319 -13.79 -3.94 27.64
N MET A 320 -13.17 -4.32 26.51
CA MET A 320 -13.84 -5.05 25.43
C MET A 320 -13.26 -6.45 25.27
N ALA A 321 -14.06 -7.36 24.70
CA ALA A 321 -13.58 -8.67 24.24
C ALA A 321 -14.45 -9.25 23.13
N LEU A 322 -13.79 -10.02 22.27
CA LEU A 322 -14.34 -10.82 21.19
C LEU A 322 -14.38 -12.30 21.59
N GLY A 323 -15.41 -13.01 21.14
CA GLY A 323 -15.56 -14.46 21.31
C GLY A 323 -14.93 -15.27 20.17
N ASP A 324 -14.91 -16.59 20.32
CA ASP A 324 -14.38 -17.55 19.34
C ASP A 324 -15.47 -18.38 18.63
N THR A 325 -16.73 -18.01 18.84
CA THR A 325 -17.87 -18.58 18.09
C THR A 325 -17.97 -17.86 16.75
N VAL A 326 -17.79 -18.58 15.64
CA VAL A 326 -17.91 -17.98 14.30
C VAL A 326 -19.38 -17.89 13.92
N LEU A 327 -19.82 -16.69 13.57
CA LEU A 327 -21.21 -16.39 13.19
C LEU A 327 -21.28 -16.02 11.71
N SER A 328 -22.41 -16.36 11.06
CA SER A 328 -22.72 -15.90 9.71
C SER A 328 -24.22 -15.69 9.52
N GLY A 329 -24.62 -14.89 8.54
CA GLY A 329 -26.01 -14.65 8.22
C GLY A 329 -26.25 -13.26 7.67
N GLU A 330 -27.48 -12.76 7.83
CA GLU A 330 -27.85 -11.41 7.40
C GLU A 330 -28.06 -10.55 8.65
N VAL A 331 -27.28 -9.47 8.76
CA VAL A 331 -27.38 -8.55 9.90
C VAL A 331 -28.40 -7.48 9.59
N ALA A 332 -29.35 -7.31 10.50
CA ALA A 332 -30.23 -6.14 10.54
C ALA A 332 -29.84 -5.30 11.76
N ALA A 333 -29.17 -4.16 11.53
CA ALA A 333 -28.76 -3.22 12.57
C ALA A 333 -29.22 -1.81 12.18
N PRO A 334 -30.46 -1.40 12.53
CA PRO A 334 -30.92 -0.04 12.27
C PRO A 334 -29.96 1.00 12.88
N PRO A 335 -29.68 2.12 12.21
CA PRO A 335 -30.29 2.62 10.96
C PRO A 335 -29.67 2.07 9.66
N TYR A 336 -28.71 1.14 9.75
CA TYR A 336 -27.99 0.64 8.59
C TYR A 336 -28.81 -0.36 7.77
N GLN A 337 -28.59 -0.34 6.45
CA GLN A 337 -29.20 -1.31 5.54
C GLN A 337 -28.77 -2.73 5.90
N ARG A 338 -29.64 -3.71 5.65
CA ARG A 338 -29.30 -5.11 5.89
C ARG A 338 -28.11 -5.50 5.01
N TYR A 339 -27.13 -6.18 5.61
CA TYR A 339 -25.93 -6.64 4.91
C TYR A 339 -25.61 -8.08 5.29
N GLY A 340 -24.91 -8.78 4.39
CA GLY A 340 -24.41 -10.12 4.63
C GLY A 340 -23.20 -10.09 5.56
N PHE A 341 -23.26 -10.88 6.62
CA PHE A 341 -22.15 -11.15 7.53
C PHE A 341 -21.64 -12.56 7.23
N MET A 342 -20.49 -12.65 6.58
CA MET A 342 -20.01 -13.89 5.96
C MET A 342 -19.46 -14.88 7.00
N SER A 343 -18.53 -14.41 7.82
CA SER A 343 -17.95 -15.09 8.97
C SER A 343 -17.43 -14.00 9.89
N GLY A 344 -17.37 -14.26 11.19
CA GLY A 344 -16.77 -13.29 12.11
C GLY A 344 -17.06 -13.59 13.58
N ALA A 345 -16.23 -12.99 14.44
CA ALA A 345 -16.32 -13.11 15.88
C ALA A 345 -17.35 -12.14 16.49
N PRO A 346 -18.18 -12.58 17.46
CA PRO A 346 -19.07 -11.69 18.19
C PRO A 346 -18.32 -10.90 19.26
N ILE A 347 -18.82 -9.71 19.58
CA ILE A 347 -18.46 -8.98 20.79
C ILE A 347 -19.14 -9.67 21.99
N VAL A 348 -18.34 -10.13 22.96
CA VAL A 348 -18.81 -10.88 24.14
C VAL A 348 -18.67 -10.11 25.45
N ARG A 349 -17.86 -9.04 25.47
CA ARG A 349 -17.71 -8.15 26.62
C ARG A 349 -17.64 -6.70 26.16
N VAL A 350 -18.41 -5.85 26.84
CA VAL A 350 -18.29 -4.40 26.83
C VAL A 350 -18.53 -3.96 28.27
N ASP A 351 -17.54 -3.33 28.90
CA ASP A 351 -17.63 -2.87 30.28
C ASP A 351 -18.62 -1.69 30.43
N LEU A 352 -18.95 -1.38 31.69
CA LEU A 352 -19.90 -0.31 32.04
C LEU A 352 -19.47 1.04 31.44
N GLY A 353 -20.37 1.65 30.66
CA GLY A 353 -20.14 2.91 29.95
C GLY A 353 -19.96 2.73 28.44
N GLY A 354 -19.74 1.51 27.95
CA GLY A 354 -19.79 1.20 26.53
C GLY A 354 -21.20 0.84 26.05
N GLU A 355 -21.44 1.04 24.75
CA GLU A 355 -22.68 0.66 24.08
C GLU A 355 -22.41 -0.54 23.16
N ALA A 356 -23.33 -1.52 23.16
CA ALA A 356 -23.25 -2.68 22.28
C ALA A 356 -24.52 -2.76 21.42
N LEU A 357 -24.34 -2.69 20.11
CA LEU A 357 -25.42 -2.90 19.15
C LEU A 357 -25.67 -4.40 18.95
N ARG A 358 -26.94 -4.82 19.09
CA ARG A 358 -27.32 -6.23 18.93
C ARG A 358 -27.77 -6.51 17.51
N ALA A 359 -27.07 -7.42 16.84
CA ALA A 359 -27.51 -8.01 15.59
C ALA A 359 -28.45 -9.20 15.83
N ARG A 360 -29.41 -9.41 14.93
CA ARG A 360 -30.26 -10.62 14.83
C ARG A 360 -30.05 -11.27 13.47
N GLY A 361 -30.37 -12.56 13.35
CA GLY A 361 -30.30 -13.29 12.07
C GLY A 361 -28.98 -14.03 11.82
N LEU A 362 -28.06 -13.98 12.79
CA LEU A 362 -26.79 -14.70 12.74
C LEU A 362 -26.94 -16.14 13.26
N ARG A 363 -26.21 -17.07 12.65
CA ARG A 363 -26.16 -18.49 13.01
C ARG A 363 -24.71 -18.91 13.27
N PRO A 364 -24.46 -19.78 14.25
CA PRO A 364 -23.12 -20.27 14.52
C PRO A 364 -22.69 -21.32 13.48
N HIS A 365 -21.42 -21.27 13.09
CA HIS A 365 -20.75 -22.38 12.41
C HIS A 365 -20.44 -23.48 13.43
N LEU A 366 -20.88 -24.70 13.15
CA LEU A 366 -20.60 -25.86 13.99
C LEU A 366 -19.46 -26.67 13.36
N PRO A 367 -18.43 -27.04 14.14
CA PRO A 367 -17.34 -27.87 13.63
C PRO A 367 -17.85 -29.26 13.23
N ARG A 368 -17.17 -29.87 12.25
CA ARG A 368 -17.40 -31.25 11.86
C ARG A 368 -17.00 -32.14 13.04
N ARG A 369 -17.88 -33.11 13.35
CA ARG A 369 -17.66 -34.05 14.47
C ARG A 369 -16.53 -35.02 14.18
#